data_AF-A0A3A0G6G3-F1
#
_entry.id   AF-A0A3A0G6G3-F1
#
_cell.length_a   1.000
_cell.length_b   1.000
_cell.length_c   1.000
_cell.angle_alpha   90.00
_cell.angle_beta   90.00
_cell.angle_gamma   90.00
#
_symmetry.space_group_name_H-M   'P 1'
#
loop_
_entity.id
_entity.type
_entity.pdbx_description
1 polymer ?
#
loop_
_entity_poly.entity_id
_entity_poly.type
_entity_poly.pdbx_seq_one_letter_code
_entity_poly.pdbx_strand_id
1 'polypeptide(L)' 'MSYALAAALLCGVLSACTPVKPWEKEYLAKPHMSFDPDPVEAHYERKLYQAKEGSFGGYSVGGGGCGCQ' A
#
# COMPACT_ATOMS: atom_id res chain seq x y z
N MET A 1 21.68 1.35 -33.86
CA MET A 1 20.23 1.22 -34.18
C MET A 1 19.44 0.43 -33.13
N SER A 2 19.99 -0.64 -32.54
CA SER A 2 19.28 -1.43 -31.50
C SER A 2 18.98 -0.65 -30.19
N TYR A 3 19.93 0.14 -29.69
CA TYR A 3 19.75 0.92 -28.46
C TYR A 3 18.70 2.04 -28.54
N ALA A 4 18.44 2.57 -29.74
CA ALA A 4 17.44 3.62 -29.93
C ALA A 4 16.00 3.09 -29.75
N LEU A 5 15.73 1.85 -30.19
CA LEU A 5 14.45 1.19 -29.96
C LEU A 5 14.26 0.83 -28.49
N ALA A 6 15.32 0.35 -27.82
CA ALA A 6 15.28 0.08 -26.39
C ALA A 6 15.02 1.34 -25.55
N ALA A 7 15.64 2.47 -25.90
CA ALA A 7 15.42 3.75 -25.23
C ALA A 7 13.99 4.28 -25.43
N ALA A 8 13.43 4.14 -26.64
CA ALA A 8 12.06 4.55 -26.92
C ALA A 8 11.02 3.72 -26.13
N LEU A 9 11.23 2.40 -26.03
CA LEU A 9 10.38 1.52 -25.23
C LEU A 9 10.44 1.86 -23.74
N LEU A 10 11.62 2.14 -23.20
CA LEU A 10 11.78 2.51 -21.80
C LEU A 10 11.05 3.82 -21.45
N CYS A 11 11.17 4.84 -22.29
CA CYS A 11 10.44 6.11 -22.11
C CYS A 11 8.91 5.94 -22.18
N GLY A 12 8.42 5.02 -23.01
CA GLY A 12 6.98 4.75 -23.13
C GLY A 12 6.37 4.08 -21.89
N VAL A 13 7.13 3.25 -21.17
CA VAL A 13 6.64 2.61 -19.93
C VAL A 13 6.67 3.58 -18.75
N LEU A 14 7.67 4.48 -18.71
CA LEU A 14 7.82 5.49 -17.65
C LEU A 14 6.69 6.55 -17.67
N SER A 15 6.10 6.83 -18.83
CA SER A 15 5.01 7.81 -18.96
C SER A 15 3.64 7.29 -18.51
N ALA A 16 3.50 5.98 -18.28
CA ALA A 16 2.24 5.37 -17.81
C ALA A 16 1.97 5.58 -16.31
N CYS A 17 2.93 6.14 -15.56
CA CYS A 17 2.78 6.40 -14.13
C CYS A 17 2.08 7.75 -13.90
N THR A 18 0.75 7.74 -13.80
CA THR A 18 -0.04 8.94 -13.50
C THR A 18 -0.29 9.09 -11.99
N PRO A 19 -0.04 10.27 -11.39
CA PRO A 19 -0.35 10.49 -9.99
C PRO A 19 -1.87 10.49 -9.78
N VAL A 20 -2.35 9.59 -8.93
CA VAL A 20 -3.77 9.52 -8.54
C VAL A 20 -4.02 10.53 -7.41
N LYS A 21 -5.04 11.37 -7.58
CA LYS A 21 -5.37 12.39 -6.58
C LYS A 21 -6.01 11.74 -5.35
N PRO A 22 -5.84 12.27 -4.13
CA PRO A 22 -6.31 11.61 -2.91
C PRO A 22 -7.80 11.24 -2.90
N TRP A 23 -8.65 12.07 -3.51
CA TRP A 23 -10.11 11.86 -3.60
C TRP A 23 -10.52 10.83 -4.67
N GLU A 24 -9.66 10.49 -5.62
CA GLU A 24 -9.92 9.44 -6.62
C GLU A 24 -9.79 8.04 -6.01
N LYS A 25 -9.15 7.94 -4.84
CA LYS A 25 -9.00 6.67 -4.10
C LYS A 25 -10.33 6.06 -3.69
N GLU A 26 -11.36 6.86 -3.42
CA GLU A 26 -12.69 6.34 -3.05
C GLU A 26 -13.28 5.43 -4.15
N TYR A 27 -13.06 5.80 -5.42
CA TYR A 27 -13.56 5.05 -6.57
C TYR A 27 -12.63 3.91 -7.01
N LEU A 28 -11.32 4.05 -6.74
CA LEU A 28 -10.30 3.09 -7.15
C LEU A 28 -10.03 2.00 -6.11
N ALA A 29 -10.20 2.28 -4.82
CA ALA A 29 -9.95 1.35 -3.72
C ALA A 29 -11.24 0.63 -3.30
N LYS A 30 -11.74 -0.24 -4.18
CA LYS A 30 -12.97 -1.01 -3.89
C LYS A 30 -12.73 -1.94 -2.68
N PRO A 31 -13.71 -2.12 -1.77
CA PRO A 31 -13.54 -2.96 -0.57
C PRO A 31 -13.08 -4.40 -0.85
N HIS A 32 -13.49 -4.99 -1.97
CA HIS A 32 -13.08 -6.36 -2.37
C HIS A 32 -11.65 -6.47 -2.90
N MET A 33 -10.96 -5.35 -3.11
CA MET A 33 -9.54 -5.31 -3.46
C MET A 33 -8.66 -5.19 -2.20
N SER A 34 -9.27 -5.13 -1.01
CA SER A 34 -8.56 -5.20 0.26
C SER A 34 -7.79 -6.52 0.34
N PHE A 35 -6.55 -6.46 0.81
CA PHE A 35 -5.76 -7.66 1.13
C PHE A 35 -6.42 -8.48 2.23
N ASP A 36 -7.20 -7.81 3.08
CA ASP A 36 -7.90 -8.43 4.16
C ASP A 36 -9.40 -8.56 3.87
N PRO A 37 -9.95 -9.78 3.85
CA PRO A 37 -11.37 -10.01 3.62
C PRO A 37 -12.25 -9.54 4.79
N ASP A 38 -11.72 -9.50 6.02
CA ASP A 38 -12.43 -8.99 7.20
C ASP A 38 -11.52 -8.06 8.02
N PRO A 39 -11.66 -6.73 7.84
CA PRO A 39 -10.80 -5.77 8.51
C PRO A 39 -10.96 -5.78 10.04
N VAL A 40 -12.08 -6.28 10.58
CA VAL A 40 -12.31 -6.34 12.02
C VAL A 40 -11.53 -7.49 12.64
N GLU A 41 -11.63 -8.69 12.05
CA GLU A 41 -10.89 -9.87 12.52
C GLU A 41 -9.39 -9.63 12.42
N ALA A 42 -8.91 -9.11 11.29
CA ALA A 42 -7.50 -8.82 11.10
C ALA A 42 -6.97 -7.76 12.05
N HIS A 43 -7.78 -6.75 12.40
CA HIS A 43 -7.41 -5.79 13.43
C HIS A 43 -7.27 -6.47 14.80
N TYR A 44 -8.20 -7.36 15.15
CA TYR A 44 -8.17 -8.12 16.40
C TYR A 44 -6.93 -9.02 16.49
N GLU A 45 -6.65 -9.80 15.46
CA GLU A 45 -5.47 -10.65 15.39
C GLU A 45 -4.18 -9.84 15.51
N ARG A 46 -4.06 -8.72 14.77
CA ARG A 46 -2.88 -7.85 14.86
C ARG A 46 -2.66 -7.29 16.25
N LYS A 47 -3.72 -6.91 16.97
CA LYS A 47 -3.63 -6.49 18.37
C LYS A 47 -3.16 -7.61 19.28
N LEU A 48 -3.66 -8.83 19.06
CA LEU A 48 -3.24 -10.01 19.82
C LEU A 48 -1.76 -10.35 19.59
N TYR A 49 -1.29 -10.32 18.33
CA TYR A 49 0.11 -10.52 17.99
C TYR A 49 1.00 -9.42 18.58
N GLN A 50 0.59 -8.15 18.49
CA GLN A 50 1.33 -7.04 19.09
C GLN A 50 1.46 -7.18 20.62
N ALA A 51 0.40 -7.62 21.29
CA ALA A 51 0.44 -7.88 22.74
C ALA A 51 1.35 -9.06 23.11
N LYS A 52 1.40 -10.10 22.27
CA LYS A 52 2.26 -11.27 22.49
C LYS A 52 3.73 -10.97 22.22
N GLU A 53 4.02 -10.18 21.21
CA GLU A 53 5.39 -9.92 20.75
C GLU A 53 6.02 -8.70 21.43
N GLY A 54 5.23 -7.83 22.08
CA GLY A 54 5.72 -6.63 22.77
C GLY A 54 6.40 -5.63 21.83
N SER A 55 6.17 -5.74 20.52
CA SER A 55 6.84 -4.95 19.50
C SER A 55 6.19 -3.57 19.35
N PHE A 56 6.92 -2.53 19.74
CA PHE A 56 6.55 -1.14 19.47
C PHE A 56 6.94 -0.81 18.03
N GLY A 57 5.94 -0.65 17.14
CA GLY A 57 6.14 -0.37 15.71
C GLY A 57 5.58 -1.42 14.73
N GLY A 58 4.63 -2.26 15.17
CA GLY A 58 4.07 -3.35 14.38
C GLY A 58 3.39 -2.92 13.05
N TYR A 59 3.38 -3.85 12.09
CA TYR A 59 2.62 -3.98 10.81
C TYR A 59 2.05 -2.69 10.14
N SER A 60 2.70 -1.54 10.27
CA SER A 60 2.32 -0.31 9.57
C SER A 60 3.55 0.25 8.87
N VAL A 61 3.61 0.06 7.56
CA VAL A 61 4.65 0.67 6.68
C VAL A 61 4.25 2.06 6.17
N GLY A 62 3.31 2.75 6.83
CA GLY A 62 2.81 4.04 6.35
C GLY A 62 1.90 4.82 7.31
N GLY A 63 2.16 4.78 8.62
CA GLY A 63 1.37 5.51 9.62
C GLY A 63 2.25 6.17 10.66
N GLY A 64 2.85 7.32 10.32
CA GLY A 64 3.53 8.16 11.30
C GLY A 64 2.50 8.84 12.21
N GLY A 65 2.50 8.49 13.50
CA GLY A 65 1.70 9.16 14.51
C GLY A 65 1.93 8.57 15.90
N CYS A 66 2.48 9.41 16.79
CA CYS A 66 2.59 9.31 18.26
C CYS A 66 2.24 8.01 19.01
N GLY A 67 2.73 6.83 18.59
CA GLY A 67 3.00 5.66 19.44
C GLY A 67 1.86 5.01 20.24
N CYS A 68 0.64 5.54 20.19
CA CYS A 68 -0.53 5.02 20.89
C CYS A 68 -1.48 4.39 19.88
N GLN A 69 -1.15 3.17 19.46
CA GLN A 69 -2.09 2.25 18.84
C GLN A 69 -2.93 1.58 19.93
#